data_AF-A0A962T7R4-F1
#
_entry.id   AF-A0A962T7R4-F1
#
_cell.length_a   1.000
_cell.length_b   1.000
_cell.length_c   1.000
_cell.angle_alpha   90.00
_cell.angle_beta   90.00
_cell.angle_gamma   90.00
#
_symmetry.space_group_name_H-M   'P 1'
#
loop_
_entity.id
_entity.type
_entity.pdbx_description
1 polymer ?
#
loop_
_entity_poly.entity_id
_entity_poly.type
_entity_poly.pdbx_seq_one_letter_code
_entity_poly.pdbx_strand_id
1 'polypeptide(L)'
;MPINIKDYTDTKEGEKGTAIGYLCDDTWEMPEQIAALENWLKQNKEKLKKGSYAADLGFSPREGALGGGAVLSIEAMQIMVSIGMELYLSEYPPFEDE
;
A
#
# COMPACT_ATOMS: atom_id res chain seq x y z
N MET A 1 3.05 8.88 2.69
CA MET A 1 3.45 8.08 3.85
C MET A 1 3.89 6.73 3.33
N PRO A 2 4.78 6.07 4.07
CA PRO A 2 4.83 4.61 4.16
C PRO A 2 3.45 3.95 4.05
N ILE A 3 3.38 2.71 3.56
CA ILE A 3 2.13 2.03 3.24
C ILE A 3 1.32 1.76 4.51
N ASN A 4 0.10 2.29 4.58
CA ASN A 4 -0.87 1.97 5.62
C ASN A 4 -1.84 0.88 5.14
N ILE A 5 -1.91 -0.24 5.85
CA ILE A 5 -2.90 -1.28 5.57
C ILE A 5 -4.09 -1.10 6.51
N LYS A 6 -5.27 -0.91 5.93
CA LYS A 6 -6.52 -0.62 6.65
C LYS A 6 -7.57 -1.68 6.37
N ASP A 7 -8.28 -2.10 7.42
CA ASP A 7 -9.44 -3.00 7.37
C ASP A 7 -10.73 -2.17 7.53
N TYR A 8 -11.61 -2.30 6.54
CA TYR A 8 -12.91 -1.66 6.43
C TYR A 8 -14.07 -2.67 6.48
N THR A 9 -13.81 -3.96 6.70
CA THR A 9 -14.78 -5.06 6.55
C THR A 9 -16.06 -4.84 7.36
N ASP A 10 -15.94 -4.35 8.59
CA ASP A 10 -17.07 -4.09 9.49
C ASP A 10 -17.34 -2.58 9.70
N THR A 11 -16.78 -1.72 8.83
CA THR A 11 -16.94 -0.27 8.94
C THR A 11 -18.14 0.24 8.15
N LYS A 12 -18.80 1.28 8.67
CA LYS A 12 -19.87 1.97 7.94
C LYS A 12 -19.30 3.04 7.02
N GLU A 13 -20.09 3.42 6.02
CA GLU A 13 -19.75 4.54 5.14
C GLU A 13 -19.48 5.81 5.95
N GLY A 14 -18.31 6.42 5.72
CA GLY A 14 -17.83 7.61 6.44
C GLY A 14 -17.05 7.32 7.73
N GLU A 15 -16.96 6.07 8.18
CA GLU A 15 -16.11 5.69 9.31
C GLU A 15 -14.66 5.42 8.89
N LYS A 16 -13.73 5.53 9.85
CA LYS A 16 -12.31 5.22 9.62
C LYS A 16 -12.09 3.71 9.68
N GLY A 17 -11.29 3.20 8.75
CA GLY A 17 -10.77 1.83 8.79
C GLY A 17 -9.85 1.59 9.99
N THR A 18 -9.75 0.33 10.41
CA THR A 18 -8.82 -0.11 11.45
C THR A 18 -7.44 -0.36 10.84
N ALA A 19 -6.39 0.24 11.40
CA ALA A 19 -5.02 -0.03 10.94
C ALA A 19 -4.58 -1.44 11.34
N ILE A 20 -4.13 -2.24 10.38
CA ILE A 20 -3.67 -3.63 10.59
C ILE A 20 -2.23 -3.86 10.13
N GLY A 21 -1.61 -2.86 9.52
CA GLY A 21 -0.21 -2.91 9.10
C GLY A 21 0.31 -1.53 8.72
N TYR A 22 1.60 -1.32 8.97
CA TYR A 22 2.35 -0.14 8.55
C TYR A 22 3.68 -0.63 7.99
N LEU A 23 4.02 -0.23 6.76
CA LEU A 23 5.20 -0.71 6.03
C LEU A 23 5.99 0.48 5.51
N CYS A 24 7.33 0.40 5.54
CA CYS A 24 8.25 1.34 4.90
C CYS A 24 8.34 2.73 5.56
N ASP A 25 8.39 2.81 6.90
CA ASP A 25 8.24 4.02 7.74
C ASP A 25 8.97 5.31 7.29
N ASP A 26 10.08 5.17 6.55
CA ASP A 26 10.86 6.32 6.05
C ASP A 26 11.11 6.28 4.53
N THR A 27 10.51 5.33 3.81
CA THR A 27 10.74 5.13 2.37
C THR A 27 9.57 5.66 1.56
N TRP A 28 9.85 6.63 0.68
CA TRP A 28 8.90 7.24 -0.27
C TRP A 28 9.08 6.72 -1.70
N GLU A 29 9.93 5.71 -1.84
CA GLU A 29 10.34 5.12 -3.10
C GLU A 29 9.44 3.96 -3.51
N MET A 30 8.67 4.18 -4.58
CA MET A 30 7.65 3.23 -5.03
C MET A 30 8.19 1.80 -5.27
N PRO A 31 9.39 1.56 -5.85
CA PRO A 31 9.92 0.21 -6.02
C PRO A 31 10.12 -0.56 -4.70
N GLU A 32 10.66 0.11 -3.68
CA GLU A 32 10.87 -0.50 -2.37
C GLU A 32 9.55 -0.72 -1.63
N GLN A 33 8.64 0.26 -1.73
CA GLN A 33 7.30 0.17 -1.16
C GLN A 33 6.51 -1.01 -1.75
N ILE A 34 6.50 -1.18 -3.08
CA ILE A 34 5.83 -2.31 -3.72
C ILE A 34 6.46 -3.63 -3.30
N ALA A 35 7.79 -3.74 -3.24
CA ALA A 35 8.45 -4.96 -2.77
C ALA A 35 8.05 -5.33 -1.33
N ALA A 36 7.93 -4.32 -0.44
CA ALA A 36 7.47 -4.54 0.93
C ALA A 36 6.00 -4.99 0.99
N LEU A 37 5.12 -4.37 0.19
CA LEU A 37 3.71 -4.76 0.10
C LEU A 37 3.56 -6.21 -0.38
N GLU A 38 4.28 -6.61 -1.42
CA GLU A 38 4.22 -7.98 -1.93
C GLU A 38 4.63 -9.01 -0.87
N ASN A 39 5.72 -8.74 -0.16
CA ASN A 39 6.18 -9.61 0.93
C ASN A 39 5.14 -9.69 2.05
N TRP A 40 4.56 -8.56 2.43
CA TRP A 40 3.51 -8.53 3.45
C TRP A 40 2.27 -9.32 3.02
N LEU A 41 1.82 -9.17 1.77
CA LEU A 41 0.69 -9.93 1.22
C LEU A 41 0.97 -11.44 1.28
N LYS A 42 2.15 -11.88 0.85
CA LYS A 42 2.53 -13.32 0.88
C LYS A 42 2.54 -13.89 2.30
N GLN A 43 3.00 -13.11 3.28
CA GLN A 43 3.07 -13.52 4.68
C GLN A 43 1.71 -13.53 5.41
N ASN A 44 0.74 -12.74 4.94
CA ASN A 44 -0.53 -12.53 5.64
C ASN A 44 -1.76 -13.07 4.91
N LYS A 45 -1.65 -13.48 3.64
CA LYS A 45 -2.79 -13.96 2.83
C LYS A 45 -3.62 -15.07 3.50
N GLU A 46 -3.00 -15.93 4.30
CA GLU A 46 -3.70 -17.03 4.99
C GLU A 46 -4.39 -16.60 6.29
N LYS A 47 -3.98 -15.45 6.86
CA LYS A 47 -4.52 -14.91 8.12
C LYS A 47 -5.68 -13.95 7.88
N LEU A 48 -5.73 -13.34 6.70
CA LEU A 48 -6.76 -12.39 6.31
C LEU A 48 -7.94 -13.12 5.72
N LYS A 49 -9.13 -12.85 6.24
CA LYS A 49 -10.38 -13.31 5.63
C LYS A 49 -10.72 -12.39 4.45
N LYS A 50 -11.59 -12.86 3.56
CA LYS A 50 -12.17 -11.99 2.53
C LYS A 50 -13.00 -10.90 3.20
N GLY A 51 -12.78 -9.66 2.81
CA GLY A 51 -13.40 -8.48 3.41
C GLY A 51 -13.23 -7.24 2.54
N SER A 52 -13.08 -6.09 3.18
CA SER A 52 -12.82 -4.80 2.53
C SER A 52 -11.54 -4.22 3.12
N TYR A 53 -10.48 -4.14 2.32
CA TYR A 53 -9.18 -3.65 2.77
C TYR A 53 -8.64 -2.59 1.81
N ALA A 54 -7.78 -1.72 2.32
CA ALA A 54 -7.01 -0.81 1.48
C ALA A 54 -5.54 -0.82 1.89
N ALA A 55 -4.64 -0.89 0.90
CA ALA A 55 -3.25 -0.52 1.03
C ALA A 55 -3.08 0.92 0.55
N ASP A 56 -2.90 1.86 1.47
CA ASP A 56 -2.73 3.29 1.22
C ASP A 56 -1.24 3.61 1.14
N LEU A 57 -0.74 3.67 -0.10
CA LEU A 57 0.66 3.88 -0.44
C LEU A 57 0.85 5.35 -0.81
N GLY A 58 1.64 6.07 -0.01
CA GLY A 58 2.06 7.41 -0.35
C GLY A 58 3.47 7.44 -0.93
N PHE A 59 3.64 8.06 -2.09
CA PHE A 59 4.94 8.20 -2.76
C PHE A 59 5.20 9.65 -3.11
N SER A 60 6.48 9.99 -3.30
CA SER A 60 6.90 11.32 -3.77
C SER A 60 7.77 11.16 -5.03
N PRO A 61 7.60 11.99 -6.07
CA PRO A 61 8.49 11.96 -7.22
C PRO A 61 9.94 12.28 -6.82
N ARG A 62 10.89 11.45 -7.27
CA ARG A 62 12.33 11.77 -7.12
C ARG A 62 12.68 13.05 -7.86
N GLU A 63 13.49 13.90 -7.25
CA GLU A 63 14.04 15.08 -7.91
C GLU A 63 14.83 14.65 -9.17
N GLY A 64 14.50 15.24 -10.32
CA GLY A 64 15.14 14.93 -11.61
C GLY A 64 14.73 13.60 -12.24
N ALA A 65 13.76 12.86 -11.72
CA ALA A 65 13.26 11.67 -12.39
C ALA A 65 12.54 12.02 -13.71
N LEU A 66 13.10 11.53 -14.83
CA LEU A 66 12.47 11.57 -16.16
C LEU A 66 11.61 10.32 -16.45
N GLY A 67 11.50 9.41 -15.48
CA GLY A 67 10.80 8.13 -15.58
C GLY A 67 11.25 7.14 -14.53
N GLY A 68 10.31 6.35 -14.01
CA GLY A 68 10.50 5.32 -12.99
C GLY A 68 9.15 4.83 -12.49
N GLY A 69 9.08 3.58 -12.04
CA GLY A 69 7.85 2.99 -11.52
C GLY A 69 8.12 1.64 -10.87
N ALA A 70 7.09 1.07 -10.27
CA ALA A 70 7.14 -0.25 -9.68
C ALA A 70 6.08 -1.15 -10.33
N VAL A 71 6.36 -2.44 -10.37
CA VAL A 71 5.42 -3.44 -10.87
C VAL A 71 4.87 -4.21 -9.69
N LEU A 72 3.56 -4.08 -9.46
CA LEU A 72 2.85 -5.02 -8.60
C LEU A 72 2.64 -6.31 -9.40
N SER A 73 3.20 -7.42 -8.93
CA SER A 73 3.16 -8.71 -9.62
C SER A 73 1.74 -9.26 -9.72
N ILE A 74 1.51 -10.11 -10.73
CA ILE A 74 0.24 -10.82 -10.92
C ILE A 74 -0.10 -11.65 -9.67
N GLU A 75 0.89 -12.27 -9.02
CA GLU A 75 0.69 -13.03 -7.78
C GLU A 75 0.14 -12.13 -6.67
N ALA A 76 0.74 -10.97 -6.46
CA ALA A 76 0.28 -10.01 -5.45
C ALA A 76 -1.14 -9.50 -5.76
N MET A 77 -1.42 -9.17 -7.02
CA MET A 77 -2.76 -8.76 -7.47
C MET A 77 -3.80 -9.85 -7.21
N GLN A 78 -3.46 -11.13 -7.45
CA GLN A 78 -4.35 -12.26 -7.15
C GLN A 78 -4.64 -12.38 -5.66
N ILE A 79 -3.62 -12.20 -4.80
CA ILE A 79 -3.81 -12.19 -3.35
C ILE A 79 -4.76 -11.06 -2.96
N MET A 80 -4.53 -9.83 -3.44
CA MET A 80 -5.38 -8.68 -3.16
C MET A 80 -6.83 -8.91 -3.55
N VAL A 81 -7.09 -9.46 -4.74
CA VAL A 81 -8.45 -9.84 -5.18
C VAL A 81 -9.06 -10.88 -4.25
N SER A 82 -8.28 -11.89 -3.83
CA SER A 82 -8.79 -12.97 -2.98
C SER A 82 -9.25 -12.48 -1.59
N ILE A 83 -8.58 -11.47 -1.03
CA ILE A 83 -8.90 -10.90 0.29
C ILE A 83 -9.84 -9.68 0.20
N GLY A 84 -10.04 -9.10 -1.00
CA GLY A 84 -10.85 -7.90 -1.18
C GLY A 84 -10.11 -6.61 -0.83
N MET A 85 -8.85 -6.50 -1.26
CA MET A 85 -8.00 -5.33 -1.03
C MET A 85 -7.90 -4.44 -2.25
N GLU A 86 -8.08 -3.13 -2.04
CA GLU A 86 -7.78 -2.08 -3.01
C GLU A 86 -6.39 -1.48 -2.76
N LEU A 87 -5.75 -0.99 -3.82
CA LEU A 87 -4.52 -0.20 -3.72
C LEU A 87 -4.89 1.27 -3.91
N TYR A 88 -4.64 2.09 -2.88
CA TYR A 88 -4.83 3.53 -2.92
C TYR A 88 -3.47 4.21 -3.08
N LEU A 89 -3.31 5.01 -4.13
CA LEU A 89 -2.05 5.66 -4.49
C LEU A 89 -2.16 7.16 -4.19
N SER A 90 -1.35 7.63 -3.26
CA SER A 90 -1.30 9.02 -2.80
C SER A 90 0.02 9.66 -3.23
N GLU A 91 -0.01 10.56 -4.21
CA GLU A 91 1.18 11.33 -4.59
C GLU A 91 1.37 12.52 -3.65
N TYR A 92 2.60 12.71 -3.19
CA TYR A 92 3.03 13.85 -2.37
C TYR A 92 4.03 14.70 -3.15
N PRO A 93 4.08 16.03 -2.89
CA PRO A 93 5.11 16.86 -3.48
C PRO A 93 6.52 16.37 -3.09
N PRO A 94 7.57 16.75 -3.85
CA PRO A 94 8.95 16.57 -3.44
C PRO A 94 9.16 17.11 -2.02
N PHE A 95 9.92 16.40 -1.19
CA PHE A 95 10.35 16.95 0.08
C PHE A 95 11.38 18.03 -0.21
N GLU A 96 11.08 19.28 0.16
CA GLU A 96 12.10 20.32 0.20
C GLU A 96 13.00 20.01 1.40
N ASP A 97 14.31 19.84 1.17
CA ASP A 97 15.27 19.82 2.27
C ASP A 97 15.23 21.20 2.97
N GLU A 98 14.81 21.25 4.24
CA GLU A 98 14.89 22.47 5.08
C GLU A 98 16.34 22.88 5.39
#